data_AF-A0A812QLF1-F1
#
_entry.id   AF-A0A812QLF1-F1
#
_cell.length_a   1.000
_cell.length_b   1.000
_cell.length_c   1.000
_cell.angle_alpha   90.00
_cell.angle_beta   90.00
_cell.angle_gamma   90.00
#
_symmetry.space_group_name_H-M   'P 1'
#
loop_
_entity.id
_entity.type
_entity.pdbx_description
1 polymer ?
#
loop_
_entity_poly.entity_id
_entity_poly.type
_entity_poly.pdbx_seq_one_letter_code
_entity_poly.pdbx_strand_id
1 'polypeptide(L)'
;MLAKILSQHHGFDCTVLFSINPEDGTIDPNNQKNIPGIEKLNDADLCIIMTRFRNLPDADMKVLDDYLKAGKPIIGIRTATHAFNIPKDAKYHSYSFNSQGGFGKQVLGETWVNHHGKHKGESTRGVNNEEAKDNPILRGVDDVWGPTDVYGVRNLPEDATVLLYGSVLEGMKPEDKPVAGKKNDPMMPIVWTMPYQLEGGKQGTSVCSTFGSAIDYVNEDGRRIV
;
A
#
# COMPACT_ATOMS: atom_id res chain seq x y z
N MET A 1 -8.22 -13.69 -1.37
CA MET A 1 -7.03 -14.46 -1.79
C MET A 1 -5.88 -14.28 -0.78
N LEU A 2 -5.34 -13.08 -0.59
CA LEU A 2 -4.20 -12.83 0.31
C LEU A 2 -4.43 -13.36 1.74
N ALA A 3 -5.52 -12.97 2.41
CA ALA A 3 -5.86 -13.48 3.75
C ALA A 3 -6.02 -15.01 3.81
N LYS A 4 -6.44 -15.65 2.70
CA LYS A 4 -6.48 -17.11 2.61
C LYS A 4 -5.06 -17.69 2.57
N ILE A 5 -4.12 -17.05 1.87
CA ILE A 5 -2.72 -17.47 1.87
C ILE A 5 -2.12 -17.34 3.27
N LEU A 6 -2.28 -16.17 3.89
CA LEU A 6 -1.80 -15.89 5.25
C LEU A 6 -2.37 -16.88 6.28
N SER A 7 -3.68 -17.12 6.27
CA SER A 7 -4.31 -18.05 7.23
C SER A 7 -3.95 -19.51 6.97
N GLN A 8 -3.99 -19.97 5.72
CA GLN A 8 -3.87 -21.41 5.42
C GLN A 8 -2.42 -21.89 5.31
N HIS A 9 -1.47 -21.03 4.93
CA HIS A 9 -0.06 -21.41 4.77
C HIS A 9 0.84 -20.91 5.90
N HIS A 10 0.47 -19.82 6.56
CA HIS A 10 1.30 -19.19 7.59
C HIS A 10 0.64 -19.18 8.99
N GLY A 11 -0.61 -19.63 9.11
CA GLY A 11 -1.29 -19.82 10.39
C GLY A 11 -1.78 -18.53 11.05
N PHE A 12 -1.84 -17.41 10.31
CA PHE A 12 -2.36 -16.16 10.84
C PHE A 12 -3.89 -16.21 11.04
N ASP A 13 -4.38 -15.68 12.15
CA ASP A 13 -5.79 -15.33 12.26
C ASP A 13 -6.05 -14.06 11.43
N CYS A 14 -6.91 -14.16 10.44
CA CYS A 14 -7.12 -13.11 9.44
C CYS A 14 -8.59 -12.72 9.38
N THR A 15 -8.87 -11.46 9.69
CA THR A 15 -10.16 -10.82 9.42
C THR A 15 -10.05 -9.96 8.17
N VAL A 16 -10.95 -10.16 7.19
CA VAL A 16 -11.01 -9.33 5.98
C VAL A 16 -12.21 -8.40 6.08
N LEU A 17 -11.96 -7.10 6.02
CA LEU A 17 -12.99 -6.08 6.06
C LEU A 17 -13.18 -5.48 4.68
N PHE A 18 -14.43 -5.40 4.23
CA PHE A 18 -14.79 -4.79 2.97
C PHE A 18 -15.56 -3.49 3.20
N SER A 19 -15.57 -2.66 2.17
CA SER A 19 -16.57 -1.61 2.06
C SER A 19 -17.92 -2.24 1.74
N ILE A 20 -18.94 -1.98 2.56
CA ILE A 20 -20.23 -2.66 2.50
C ILE A 20 -21.36 -1.65 2.26
N ASN A 21 -22.32 -1.97 1.39
CA ASN A 21 -23.57 -1.24 1.29
C ASN A 21 -24.43 -1.52 2.56
N PRO A 22 -24.74 -0.51 3.39
CA PRO A 22 -25.51 -0.72 4.62
C PRO A 22 -26.96 -1.14 4.37
N GLU A 23 -27.52 -0.93 3.17
CA GLU A 23 -28.92 -1.24 2.85
C GLU A 23 -29.13 -2.74 2.61
N ASP A 24 -28.19 -3.41 1.94
CA ASP A 24 -28.35 -4.80 1.48
C ASP A 24 -27.21 -5.75 1.93
N GLY A 25 -26.15 -5.22 2.57
CA GLY A 25 -25.02 -5.99 3.08
C GLY A 25 -24.04 -6.46 2.00
N THR A 26 -24.18 -6.03 0.74
CA THR A 26 -23.28 -6.41 -0.34
C THR A 26 -21.96 -5.63 -0.31
N ILE A 27 -20.91 -6.17 -0.92
CA ILE A 27 -19.64 -5.45 -1.09
C ILE A 27 -19.84 -4.32 -2.10
N ASP A 28 -19.62 -3.08 -1.66
CA ASP A 28 -19.64 -1.90 -2.51
C ASP A 28 -18.29 -1.19 -2.45
N PRO A 29 -17.41 -1.33 -3.47
CA PRO A 29 -16.11 -0.66 -3.49
C PRO A 29 -16.21 0.87 -3.55
N ASN A 30 -17.34 1.44 -3.98
CA ASN A 30 -17.55 2.88 -4.09
C ASN A 30 -18.03 3.52 -2.79
N ASN A 31 -18.54 2.76 -1.82
CA ASN A 31 -18.96 3.32 -0.54
C ASN A 31 -17.75 3.81 0.28
N GLN A 32 -17.57 5.13 0.36
CA GLN A 32 -16.41 5.69 1.05
C GLN A 32 -16.52 5.66 2.58
N LYS A 33 -17.68 5.30 3.14
CA LYS A 33 -18.05 5.61 4.52
C LYS A 33 -18.34 4.40 5.41
N ASN A 34 -18.36 3.18 4.90
CA ASN A 34 -18.80 2.03 5.69
C ASN A 34 -17.87 0.82 5.52
N ILE A 35 -17.10 0.54 6.56
CA ILE A 35 -16.25 -0.66 6.67
C ILE A 35 -16.62 -1.33 8.01
N PRO A 36 -17.69 -2.14 8.06
CA PRO A 36 -18.09 -2.80 9.30
C PRO A 36 -16.99 -3.74 9.79
N GLY A 37 -16.77 -3.80 11.10
CA GLY A 37 -15.74 -4.63 11.73
C GLY A 37 -14.41 -3.92 11.94
N ILE A 38 -14.29 -2.61 11.66
CA ILE A 38 -13.03 -1.87 11.83
C ILE A 38 -12.51 -1.91 13.27
N GLU A 39 -13.38 -2.06 14.27
CA GLU A 39 -13.03 -2.24 15.67
C GLU A 39 -12.12 -3.45 15.95
N LYS A 40 -12.03 -4.40 15.01
CA LYS A 40 -11.06 -5.52 15.09
C LYS A 40 -9.61 -5.06 15.09
N LEU A 41 -9.31 -3.83 14.64
CA LEU A 41 -7.97 -3.25 14.76
C LEU A 41 -7.54 -3.06 16.23
N ASN A 42 -8.48 -2.95 17.18
CA ASN A 42 -8.13 -2.80 18.60
C ASN A 42 -7.22 -3.93 19.08
N ASP A 43 -7.51 -5.16 18.65
CA ASP A 43 -6.80 -6.37 19.07
C ASP A 43 -5.80 -6.89 18.02
N ALA A 44 -5.81 -6.36 16.79
CA ALA A 44 -4.92 -6.81 15.72
C ALA A 44 -3.44 -6.51 16.00
N ASP A 45 -2.55 -7.44 15.66
CA ASP A 45 -1.10 -7.25 15.71
C ASP A 45 -0.52 -6.62 14.43
N LEU A 46 -1.25 -6.71 13.32
CA LEU A 46 -0.87 -6.20 12.01
C LEU A 46 -2.11 -5.72 11.25
N CYS A 47 -1.97 -4.59 10.53
CA CYS A 47 -2.98 -4.07 9.62
C CYS A 47 -2.44 -4.12 8.19
N ILE A 48 -3.21 -4.67 7.25
CA ILE A 48 -2.95 -4.53 5.82
C ILE A 48 -4.02 -3.60 5.26
N ILE A 49 -3.62 -2.43 4.77
CA ILE A 49 -4.53 -1.43 4.20
C ILE A 49 -4.41 -1.43 2.68
N MET A 50 -5.57 -1.59 2.01
CA MET A 50 -5.71 -1.61 0.56
C MET A 50 -6.82 -0.67 0.08
N THR A 51 -7.13 0.35 0.88
CA THR A 51 -8.26 1.25 0.64
C THR A 51 -7.91 2.36 -0.36
N ARG A 52 -8.96 3.01 -0.86
CA ARG A 52 -8.86 4.17 -1.75
C ARG A 52 -9.88 5.22 -1.36
N PHE A 53 -9.42 6.45 -1.10
CA PHE A 53 -10.26 7.63 -0.90
C PHE A 53 -11.46 7.40 0.06
N ARG A 54 -11.26 6.66 1.14
CA ARG A 54 -12.28 6.54 2.19
C ARG A 54 -12.43 7.86 2.93
N ASN A 55 -13.64 8.10 3.39
CA ASN A 55 -14.02 9.20 4.27
C ASN A 55 -14.87 8.58 5.38
N LEU A 56 -14.23 7.76 6.21
CA LEU A 56 -14.92 7.00 7.24
C LEU A 56 -15.44 7.94 8.34
N PRO A 57 -16.52 7.56 9.05
CA PRO A 57 -16.98 8.27 10.22
C PRO A 57 -15.87 8.48 11.26
N ASP A 58 -15.98 9.55 12.06
CA ASP A 58 -14.97 9.88 13.07
C ASP A 58 -14.72 8.76 14.08
N ALA A 59 -15.75 7.95 14.40
CA ALA A 59 -15.60 6.79 15.28
C ALA A 59 -14.67 5.73 14.68
N ASP A 60 -14.84 5.42 13.40
CA ASP A 60 -14.04 4.44 12.66
C ASP A 60 -12.62 4.96 12.45
N MET A 61 -12.47 6.24 12.07
CA MET A 61 -11.17 6.87 11.97
C MET A 61 -10.42 6.92 13.31
N LYS A 62 -11.14 7.04 14.44
CA LYS A 62 -10.53 6.96 15.77
C LYS A 62 -9.89 5.60 16.02
N VAL A 63 -10.55 4.51 15.64
CA VAL A 63 -9.99 3.16 15.81
C VAL A 63 -8.66 3.02 15.05
N LEU A 64 -8.60 3.52 13.81
CA LEU A 64 -7.36 3.54 13.04
C LEU A 64 -6.29 4.46 13.67
N ASP A 65 -6.67 5.64 14.12
CA ASP A 65 -5.76 6.59 14.79
C ASP A 65 -5.14 5.97 16.06
N ASP A 66 -5.97 5.31 16.88
CA ASP A 66 -5.53 4.62 18.09
C ASP A 66 -4.56 3.45 17.74
N TYR A 67 -4.86 2.67 16.70
CA TYR A 67 -3.99 1.60 16.19
C TYR A 67 -2.61 2.14 15.80
N LEU A 68 -2.60 3.22 15.00
CA LEU A 68 -1.37 3.82 14.50
C LEU A 68 -0.56 4.45 15.64
N LYS A 69 -1.22 5.17 16.56
CA LYS A 69 -0.57 5.77 17.75
C LYS A 69 -0.06 4.73 18.75
N ALA A 70 -0.60 3.52 18.75
CA ALA A 70 -0.02 2.42 19.50
C ALA A 70 1.34 1.92 18.93
N GLY A 71 1.73 2.37 17.73
CA GLY A 71 2.98 1.99 17.07
C GLY A 71 2.94 0.58 16.46
N LYS A 72 1.74 0.06 16.17
CA LYS A 72 1.58 -1.29 15.61
C LYS A 72 1.99 -1.33 14.14
N PRO A 73 2.59 -2.43 13.65
CA PRO A 73 3.07 -2.52 12.28
C PRO A 73 1.93 -2.42 11.25
N ILE A 74 2.23 -1.89 10.06
CA ILE A 74 1.24 -1.73 8.98
C ILE A 74 1.83 -2.02 7.61
N ILE A 75 1.07 -2.70 6.76
CA ILE A 75 1.41 -2.90 5.34
C ILE A 75 0.42 -2.10 4.50
N GLY A 76 0.91 -1.08 3.79
CA GLY A 76 0.15 -0.35 2.80
C GLY A 76 0.39 -0.92 1.41
N ILE A 77 -0.65 -1.41 0.75
CA ILE A 77 -0.56 -1.93 -0.62
C ILE A 77 -1.43 -1.06 -1.51
N ARG A 78 -1.04 -0.88 -2.79
CA ARG A 78 -1.84 -0.19 -3.81
C ARG A 78 -3.34 -0.42 -3.58
N THR A 79 -4.12 0.61 -3.26
CA THR A 79 -3.91 2.07 -3.41
C THR A 79 -3.65 2.85 -2.10
N ALA A 80 -3.05 2.22 -1.09
CA ALA A 80 -2.94 2.77 0.27
C ALA A 80 -2.29 4.16 0.41
N THR A 81 -1.40 4.58 -0.49
CA THR A 81 -0.79 5.93 -0.48
C THR A 81 -1.83 7.05 -0.54
N HIS A 82 -3.05 6.74 -0.99
CA HIS A 82 -4.21 7.62 -0.95
C HIS A 82 -5.45 6.90 -0.41
N ALA A 83 -5.26 6.19 0.70
CA ALA A 83 -6.30 5.49 1.43
C ALA A 83 -7.50 6.39 1.78
N PHE A 84 -7.26 7.68 2.08
CA PHE A 84 -8.27 8.59 2.60
C PHE A 84 -8.40 9.88 1.80
N ASN A 85 -9.64 10.37 1.63
CA ASN A 85 -9.97 11.67 1.04
C ASN A 85 -11.03 12.34 1.94
N ILE A 86 -10.55 13.09 2.93
CA ILE A 86 -11.35 13.57 4.07
C ILE A 86 -11.57 15.07 3.91
N PRO A 87 -12.81 15.60 4.07
CA PRO A 87 -13.11 17.03 3.99
C PRO A 87 -12.27 17.88 4.95
N LYS A 88 -12.03 19.15 4.59
CA LYS A 88 -11.13 20.06 5.33
C LYS A 88 -11.59 20.37 6.76
N ASP A 89 -12.89 20.31 7.00
CA ASP A 89 -13.57 20.59 8.26
C ASP A 89 -13.74 19.35 9.15
N ALA A 90 -13.40 18.15 8.65
CA ALA A 90 -13.50 16.92 9.43
C ALA A 90 -12.31 16.73 10.36
N LYS A 91 -12.56 16.07 11.51
CA LYS A 91 -11.59 15.88 12.60
C LYS A 91 -10.28 15.25 12.15
N TYR A 92 -10.34 14.28 11.24
CA TYR A 92 -9.19 13.52 10.74
C TYR A 92 -8.70 14.00 9.37
N HIS A 93 -8.94 15.27 9.01
CA HIS A 93 -8.49 15.83 7.74
C HIS A 93 -6.98 15.69 7.50
N SER A 94 -6.17 15.66 8.56
CA SER A 94 -4.73 15.41 8.46
C SER A 94 -4.39 14.09 7.77
N TYR A 95 -5.29 13.09 7.74
CA TYR A 95 -5.07 11.85 7.00
C TYR A 95 -5.47 11.92 5.52
N SER A 96 -6.17 12.97 5.09
CA SER A 96 -6.54 13.13 3.68
C SER A 96 -5.30 13.20 2.80
N PHE A 97 -5.25 12.41 1.72
CA PHE A 97 -4.07 12.29 0.85
C PHE A 97 -3.53 13.64 0.32
N ASN A 98 -4.41 14.63 0.19
CA ASN A 98 -4.14 15.98 -0.28
C ASN A 98 -3.89 17.01 0.84
N SER A 99 -3.83 16.58 2.11
CA SER A 99 -3.52 17.42 3.27
C SER A 99 -2.07 17.17 3.70
N GLN A 100 -1.14 17.96 3.14
CA GLN A 100 0.31 17.79 3.37
C GLN A 100 0.82 16.34 3.12
N GLY A 101 0.16 15.62 2.20
CA GLY A 101 0.46 14.22 1.88
C GLY A 101 -0.27 13.18 2.72
N GLY A 102 -1.03 13.60 3.73
CA GLY A 102 -1.99 12.74 4.41
C GLY A 102 -1.39 11.54 5.13
N PHE A 103 -2.22 10.51 5.28
CA PHE A 103 -1.84 9.20 5.76
C PHE A 103 -0.66 8.61 4.96
N GLY A 104 -0.66 8.78 3.63
CA GLY A 104 0.38 8.26 2.76
C GLY A 104 1.78 8.72 3.18
N LYS A 105 2.00 10.03 3.32
CA LYS A 105 3.30 10.53 3.80
C LYS A 105 3.58 10.22 5.26
N GLN A 106 2.59 10.36 6.13
CA GLN A 106 2.77 10.19 7.58
C GLN A 106 3.09 8.75 7.99
N VAL A 107 2.56 7.76 7.27
CA VAL A 107 2.65 6.35 7.66
C VAL A 107 3.39 5.52 6.63
N LEU A 108 3.29 5.84 5.34
CA LEU A 108 3.86 5.05 4.24
C LEU A 108 5.00 5.76 3.51
N GLY A 109 5.33 7.00 3.85
CA GLY A 109 6.46 7.75 3.27
C GLY A 109 6.14 8.51 1.99
N GLU A 110 5.06 8.17 1.28
CA GLU A 110 4.62 8.93 0.11
C GLU A 110 3.10 8.91 -0.08
N THR A 111 2.58 9.99 -0.66
CA THR A 111 1.17 10.12 -1.05
C THR A 111 0.94 9.78 -2.52
N TRP A 112 -0.29 9.86 -3.00
CA TRP A 112 -0.55 9.80 -4.43
C TRP A 112 0.08 10.98 -5.18
N VAL A 113 0.97 10.68 -6.13
CA VAL A 113 1.61 11.67 -7.01
C VAL A 113 1.00 11.62 -8.40
N ASN A 114 1.26 10.53 -9.13
CA ASN A 114 0.80 10.29 -10.51
C ASN A 114 1.06 8.83 -10.92
N HIS A 115 0.54 8.47 -12.09
CA HIS A 115 1.04 7.33 -12.86
C HIS A 115 2.35 7.73 -13.54
N HIS A 116 3.45 7.04 -13.20
CA HIS A 116 4.75 7.20 -13.86
C HIS A 116 4.80 6.42 -15.17
N GLY A 117 4.25 5.21 -15.16
CA GLY A 117 3.92 4.46 -16.37
C GLY A 117 2.61 4.94 -17.01
N LYS A 118 2.42 4.63 -18.30
CA LYS A 118 1.18 4.86 -19.03
C LYS A 118 0.13 3.87 -18.54
N HIS A 119 -0.86 4.39 -17.82
CA HIS A 119 -1.95 3.59 -17.26
C HIS A 119 -2.63 2.71 -18.33
N LYS A 120 -2.77 1.41 -18.02
CA LYS A 120 -3.33 0.36 -18.91
C LYS A 120 -2.57 0.14 -20.23
N GLY A 121 -1.36 0.65 -20.36
CA GLY A 121 -0.53 0.48 -21.56
C GLY A 121 0.90 0.05 -21.27
N GLU A 122 1.41 0.30 -20.06
CA GLU A 122 2.73 -0.09 -19.59
C GLU A 122 2.60 -0.84 -18.26
N SER A 123 3.48 -1.80 -18.03
CA SER A 123 3.47 -2.66 -16.84
C SER A 123 4.70 -2.45 -15.96
N THR A 124 4.71 -3.10 -14.80
CA THR A 124 5.76 -2.98 -13.79
C THR A 124 6.53 -4.29 -13.69
N ARG A 125 7.85 -4.20 -13.79
CA ARG A 125 8.78 -5.26 -13.41
C ARG A 125 9.60 -4.79 -12.21
N GLY A 126 9.54 -5.55 -11.11
CA GLY A 126 10.35 -5.31 -9.93
C GLY A 126 11.83 -5.60 -10.21
N VAL A 127 12.69 -4.72 -9.72
CA VAL A 127 14.15 -4.84 -9.71
C VAL A 127 14.60 -4.72 -8.27
N ASN A 128 15.28 -5.76 -7.76
CA ASN A 128 15.78 -5.78 -6.39
C ASN A 128 16.77 -4.63 -6.16
N ASN A 129 16.64 -3.96 -5.02
CA ASN A 129 17.68 -3.05 -4.55
C ASN A 129 18.84 -3.87 -4.00
N GLU A 130 20.00 -3.80 -4.66
CA GLU A 130 21.22 -4.52 -4.23
C GLU A 130 21.66 -4.16 -2.81
N GLU A 131 21.40 -2.92 -2.36
CA GLU A 131 21.73 -2.48 -0.99
C GLU A 131 20.83 -3.14 0.08
N ALA A 132 19.65 -3.63 -0.31
CA ALA A 132 18.67 -4.24 0.58
C ALA A 132 18.44 -5.73 0.30
N LYS A 133 19.27 -6.38 -0.53
CA LYS A 133 19.08 -7.77 -0.98
C LYS A 133 18.98 -8.81 0.14
N ASP A 134 19.61 -8.55 1.28
CA ASP A 134 19.60 -9.43 2.45
C ASP A 134 18.37 -9.19 3.36
N ASN A 135 17.48 -8.26 3.00
CA ASN A 135 16.27 -7.98 3.75
C ASN A 135 15.36 -9.23 3.77
N PRO A 136 14.86 -9.65 4.96
CA PRO A 136 13.99 -10.82 5.08
C PRO A 136 12.75 -10.82 4.19
N ILE A 137 12.22 -9.65 3.81
CA ILE A 137 11.04 -9.49 2.95
C ILE A 137 11.34 -9.95 1.51
N LEU A 138 12.60 -9.92 1.07
CA LEU A 138 13.01 -10.33 -0.28
C LEU A 138 13.33 -11.83 -0.39
N ARG A 139 13.18 -12.62 0.68
CA ARG A 139 13.49 -14.05 0.64
C ARG A 139 12.57 -14.80 -0.33
N GLY A 140 13.16 -15.38 -1.37
CA GLY A 140 12.43 -16.11 -2.41
C GLY A 140 11.66 -15.23 -3.38
N VAL A 141 12.06 -13.96 -3.50
CA VAL A 141 11.51 -12.99 -4.46
C VAL A 141 12.55 -12.75 -5.56
N ASP A 142 12.30 -13.30 -6.74
CA ASP A 142 13.20 -13.28 -7.91
C ASP A 142 12.63 -12.46 -9.08
N ASP A 143 11.33 -12.64 -9.37
CA ASP A 143 10.62 -12.10 -10.53
C ASP A 143 9.26 -11.53 -10.12
N VAL A 144 9.26 -10.30 -9.61
CA VAL A 144 8.02 -9.54 -9.44
C VAL A 144 7.64 -8.91 -10.77
N TRP A 145 6.52 -9.30 -11.33
CA TRP A 145 5.90 -8.64 -12.47
C TRP A 145 4.40 -8.50 -12.27
N GLY A 146 3.83 -7.40 -12.73
CA GLY A 146 2.38 -7.21 -12.71
C GLY A 146 1.92 -6.32 -13.86
N PRO A 147 0.76 -6.62 -14.48
CA PRO A 147 0.21 -5.85 -15.59
C PRO A 147 -0.47 -4.58 -15.08
N THR A 148 0.29 -3.76 -14.35
CA THR A 148 -0.10 -2.43 -13.90
C THR A 148 1.07 -1.47 -14.01
N ASP A 149 0.75 -0.21 -14.26
CA ASP A 149 1.74 0.85 -14.41
C ASP A 149 2.45 1.15 -13.07
N VAL A 150 3.65 1.73 -13.16
CA VAL A 150 4.43 2.20 -12.00
C VAL A 150 3.84 3.51 -11.48
N TYR A 151 3.71 3.68 -10.17
CA TYR A 151 3.37 4.97 -9.56
C TYR A 151 4.61 5.84 -9.38
N GLY A 152 4.43 7.16 -9.57
CA GLY A 152 5.47 8.13 -9.28
C GLY A 152 5.65 8.31 -7.78
N VAL A 153 6.91 8.41 -7.36
CA VAL A 153 7.34 8.77 -6.01
C VAL A 153 8.24 10.00 -6.15
N ARG A 154 8.02 11.04 -5.35
CA ARG A 154 8.84 12.26 -5.42
C ARG A 154 10.09 12.11 -4.60
N ASN A 155 9.93 11.95 -3.29
CA ASN A 155 11.01 11.81 -2.32
C ASN A 155 10.50 10.94 -1.18
N LEU A 156 11.19 9.85 -0.91
CA LEU A 156 10.99 9.10 0.33
C LEU A 156 11.76 9.75 1.48
N PRO A 157 11.32 9.57 2.73
CA PRO A 157 12.10 9.92 3.91
C PRO A 157 13.49 9.27 3.91
N GLU A 158 14.47 9.90 4.56
CA GLU A 158 15.86 9.39 4.63
C GLU A 158 15.97 8.03 5.34
N ASP A 159 15.04 7.72 6.24
CA ASP A 159 14.98 6.46 6.98
C ASP A 159 14.16 5.37 6.25
N ALA A 160 13.69 5.65 5.03
CA ALA A 160 13.07 4.64 4.18
C ALA A 160 14.14 3.74 3.53
N THR A 161 13.96 2.43 3.65
CA THR A 161 14.78 1.43 2.96
C THR A 161 14.00 0.90 1.76
N VAL A 162 14.45 1.24 0.56
CA VAL A 162 13.86 0.73 -0.69
C VAL A 162 14.25 -0.73 -0.89
N LEU A 163 13.27 -1.59 -1.14
CA LEU A 163 13.47 -3.02 -1.39
C LEU A 163 13.38 -3.35 -2.88
N LEU A 164 12.40 -2.79 -3.58
CA LEU A 164 12.18 -2.98 -5.01
C LEU A 164 12.03 -1.64 -5.71
N TYR A 165 12.67 -1.53 -6.87
CA TYR A 165 12.40 -0.51 -7.87
C TYR A 165 11.49 -1.05 -8.98
N GLY A 166 10.67 -0.19 -9.57
CA GLY A 166 9.78 -0.52 -10.68
C GLY A 166 10.38 -0.10 -12.01
N SER A 167 10.80 -1.07 -12.81
CA SER A 167 11.09 -0.89 -14.22
C SER A 167 9.77 -0.85 -15.00
N VAL A 168 9.55 0.23 -15.74
CA VAL A 168 8.41 0.39 -16.64
C VAL A 168 8.67 -0.40 -17.92
N LEU A 169 7.75 -1.29 -18.29
CA LEU A 169 7.78 -2.04 -19.55
C LEU A 169 6.92 -1.39 -20.63
N GLU A 170 7.30 -1.55 -21.90
CA GLU A 170 6.63 -0.96 -23.07
C GLU A 170 5.20 -1.47 -23.30
N GLY A 171 4.85 -2.60 -22.67
CA GLY A 171 3.54 -3.23 -22.78
C GLY A 171 3.08 -3.90 -21.49
N MET A 172 2.12 -4.82 -21.61
CA MET A 172 1.38 -5.46 -20.50
C MET A 172 1.61 -6.97 -20.41
N LYS A 173 2.70 -7.46 -21.00
CA LYS A 173 3.16 -8.86 -20.92
C LYS A 173 4.49 -8.95 -20.18
N PRO A 174 4.79 -10.07 -19.49
CA PRO A 174 6.03 -10.21 -18.74
C PRO A 174 7.29 -10.18 -19.63
N GLU A 175 7.17 -10.53 -20.91
CA GLU A 175 8.28 -10.51 -21.88
C GLU A 175 8.47 -9.16 -22.57
N ASP A 176 7.60 -8.17 -22.32
CA ASP A 176 7.73 -6.85 -22.91
C ASP A 176 9.01 -6.16 -22.41
N LYS A 177 9.67 -5.41 -23.28
CA LYS A 177 10.96 -4.79 -22.97
C LYS A 177 10.78 -3.60 -22.02
N PRO A 178 11.77 -3.28 -21.18
CA PRO A 178 11.80 -2.02 -20.46
C PRO A 178 11.75 -0.83 -21.42
N VAL A 179 10.97 0.18 -21.07
CA VAL A 179 10.95 1.47 -21.78
C VAL A 179 12.35 2.09 -21.75
N ALA A 180 12.86 2.50 -22.91
CA ALA A 180 14.13 3.19 -23.01
C ALA A 180 14.07 4.64 -22.50
N GLY A 181 15.21 5.14 -21.99
CA GLY A 181 15.41 6.54 -21.62
C GLY A 181 14.96 6.88 -20.19
N LYS A 182 14.67 8.17 -19.96
CA LYS A 182 14.54 8.79 -18.63
C LYS A 182 13.44 8.21 -17.73
N LYS A 183 12.52 7.40 -18.25
CA LYS A 183 11.45 6.80 -17.45
C LYS A 183 11.99 5.71 -16.50
N ASN A 184 13.09 5.05 -16.86
CA ASN A 184 13.73 4.04 -16.03
C ASN A 184 15.08 4.50 -15.46
N ASP A 185 15.39 5.80 -15.55
CA ASP A 185 16.68 6.37 -15.13
C ASP A 185 16.48 7.72 -14.40
N PRO A 186 16.34 7.70 -13.05
CA PRO A 186 16.27 6.51 -12.19
C PRO A 186 14.89 5.81 -12.25
N MET A 187 14.84 4.54 -11.86
CA MET A 187 13.58 3.82 -11.63
C MET A 187 12.88 4.33 -10.35
N MET A 188 11.55 4.21 -10.30
CA MET A 188 10.78 4.58 -9.10
C MET A 188 10.84 3.48 -8.05
N PRO A 189 10.94 3.78 -6.75
CA PRO A 189 10.72 2.78 -5.71
C PRO A 189 9.26 2.29 -5.75
N ILE A 190 9.07 0.98 -5.64
CA ILE A 190 7.73 0.37 -5.61
C ILE A 190 7.45 -0.44 -4.35
N VAL A 191 8.50 -0.86 -3.63
CA VAL A 191 8.37 -1.47 -2.30
C VAL A 191 9.45 -0.91 -1.39
N TRP A 192 9.09 -0.46 -0.20
CA TRP A 192 10.04 0.04 0.80
C TRP A 192 9.50 -0.18 2.22
N THR A 193 10.42 -0.15 3.19
CA THR A 193 10.09 -0.13 4.61
C THR A 193 10.48 1.20 5.22
N MET A 194 9.76 1.67 6.24
CA MET A 194 10.17 2.85 7.01
C MET A 194 9.64 2.78 8.45
N PRO A 195 10.28 3.45 9.41
CA PRO A 195 9.62 3.76 10.67
C PRO A 195 8.52 4.80 10.43
N TYR A 196 7.51 4.83 11.30
CA TYR A 196 6.56 5.94 11.34
C TYR A 196 6.26 6.29 12.80
N GLN A 197 5.93 7.55 13.06
CA GLN A 197 5.45 7.97 14.37
C GLN A 197 4.49 9.14 14.21
N LEU A 198 3.28 8.98 14.73
CA LEU A 198 2.30 10.06 14.79
C LEU A 198 2.51 10.91 16.03
N GLU A 199 2.03 12.16 16.00
CA GLU A 199 2.06 13.04 17.17
C GLU A 199 1.37 12.38 18.38
N GLY A 200 2.08 12.31 19.51
CA GLY A 200 1.62 11.66 20.74
C GLY A 200 1.55 10.13 20.69
N GLY A 201 2.02 9.50 19.59
CA GLY A 201 2.05 8.06 19.41
C GLY A 201 3.43 7.43 19.68
N LYS A 202 3.46 6.11 19.74
CA LYS A 202 4.69 5.30 19.73
C LYS A 202 5.19 5.13 18.30
N GLN A 203 6.50 4.96 18.14
CA GLN A 203 7.08 4.60 16.86
C GLN A 203 6.62 3.20 16.45
N GLY A 204 6.13 3.07 15.23
CA GLY A 204 5.85 1.80 14.56
C GLY A 204 6.71 1.63 13.31
N THR A 205 6.41 0.60 12.53
CA THR A 205 7.05 0.35 11.24
C THR A 205 5.99 0.11 10.17
N SER A 206 6.30 0.53 8.95
CA SER A 206 5.46 0.27 7.79
C SER A 206 6.25 -0.38 6.67
N VAL A 207 5.52 -1.20 5.91
CA VAL A 207 5.92 -1.62 4.56
C VAL A 207 4.94 -0.96 3.60
N CYS A 208 5.44 -0.25 2.60
CA CYS A 208 4.62 0.30 1.54
C CYS A 208 4.95 -0.38 0.22
N SER A 209 3.91 -0.83 -0.49
CA SER A 209 3.97 -1.35 -1.84
C SER A 209 3.03 -0.54 -2.73
N THR A 210 3.59 0.17 -3.71
CA THR A 210 2.79 0.79 -4.79
C THR A 210 2.44 -0.21 -5.90
N PHE A 211 2.97 -1.43 -5.80
CA PHE A 211 2.55 -2.63 -6.51
C PHE A 211 1.42 -3.35 -5.76
N GLY A 212 0.75 -4.33 -6.36
CA GLY A 212 -0.19 -5.21 -5.65
C GLY A 212 -1.68 -4.89 -5.87
N SER A 213 -2.04 -4.45 -7.08
CA SER A 213 -3.43 -4.53 -7.54
C SER A 213 -3.88 -6.00 -7.66
N ALA A 214 -5.19 -6.23 -7.73
CA ALA A 214 -5.73 -7.59 -7.77
C ALA A 214 -5.13 -8.50 -8.86
N ILE A 215 -4.80 -7.94 -10.03
CA ILE A 215 -4.24 -8.70 -11.16
C ILE A 215 -2.74 -8.96 -11.02
N ASP A 216 -2.04 -8.13 -10.25
CA ASP A 216 -0.60 -8.29 -10.00
C ASP A 216 -0.31 -9.58 -9.22
N TYR A 217 -1.25 -10.02 -8.38
CA TYR A 217 -1.15 -11.26 -7.63
C TYR A 217 -1.32 -12.54 -8.44
N VAL A 218 -1.46 -12.47 -9.77
CA VAL A 218 -1.29 -13.66 -10.62
C VAL A 218 0.17 -14.13 -10.59
N ASN A 219 1.13 -13.20 -10.51
CA ASN A 219 2.55 -13.48 -10.33
C ASN A 219 2.82 -14.03 -8.91
N GLU A 220 3.64 -15.08 -8.83
CA GLU A 220 3.91 -15.78 -7.57
C GLU A 220 4.76 -14.96 -6.61
N ASP A 221 5.80 -14.30 -7.11
CA ASP A 221 6.70 -13.51 -6.29
C ASP A 221 6.05 -12.21 -5.82
N GLY A 222 5.11 -11.69 -6.61
CA GLY A 222 4.19 -10.61 -6.23
C GLY A 222 3.24 -11.01 -5.10
N ARG A 223 3.01 -12.32 -4.85
CA ARG A 223 2.35 -12.79 -3.62
C ARG A 223 3.34 -12.95 -2.47
N ARG A 224 4.61 -13.32 -2.73
CA ARG A 224 5.65 -13.53 -1.70
C ARG A 224 6.15 -12.23 -1.07
N ILE A 225 6.03 -11.11 -1.78
CA ILE A 225 6.44 -9.78 -1.27
C ILE A 225 5.53 -9.26 -0.13
N VAL A 226 4.34 -9.86 0.06
CA VAL A 226 3.32 -9.45 1.05
C VAL A 226 3.27 -10.45 2.20
#